data_AF-A0A558D478-F1
#
_entry.id   AF-A0A558D478-F1
#
_cell.length_a   1.000
_cell.length_b   1.000
_cell.length_c   1.000
_cell.angle_alpha   90.00
_cell.angle_beta   90.00
_cell.angle_gamma   90.00
#
_symmetry.space_group_name_H-M   'P 1'
#
loop_
_entity.id
_entity.type
_entity.pdbx_description
1 polymer ?
#
loop_
_entity_poly.entity_id
_entity_poly.type
_entity_poly.pdbx_seq_one_letter_code
_entity_poly.pdbx_strand_id
1 'polypeptide(L)'
;MSFIKLLQQLTASHLDQDLNWQSRCHPLKGYLPQNASAPIYIKREDELNANVVGTKHRKYLSLLPVLQHSGIRHVILIGSAHSNNVLGLSQMLSSRGYAITALVKEPGNRALTGNHLLLNMLLSPDQIRYISHQQWPDVEQIAHETTQALNQHSVKATVIPEGGYSEAVLPGILTVATDLQRNSDQLGIDFDTIWTDSGTGVSAIGLLLGMRLLGITRPTVHITQIAGTPDEFQQRYCQFEQWLEKLIATPLPAQRPEVRFIRPATATSYGSINKTILKESWSIARETGLLMDPVYSVKHLYTVKQEMNLNPPTGPQLVFYNGGTLGMSGFQSQLASQEPIV
;
A
#
# COMPACT_ATOMS: atom_id res chain seq x y z
N MET A 1 -25.73 -1.10 -17.02
CA MET A 1 -24.99 -2.28 -16.52
C MET A 1 -24.82 -2.12 -15.01
N SER A 2 -24.93 -3.18 -14.20
CA SER A 2 -24.75 -3.03 -12.74
C SER A 2 -23.29 -2.68 -12.41
N PHE A 3 -23.05 -1.94 -11.32
CA PHE A 3 -21.69 -1.60 -10.88
C PHE A 3 -20.84 -2.82 -10.55
N ILE A 4 -21.45 -3.91 -10.07
CA ILE A 4 -20.78 -5.20 -9.86
C ILE A 4 -20.22 -5.73 -11.19
N LYS A 5 -21.02 -5.73 -12.26
CA LYS A 5 -20.56 -6.15 -13.60
C LYS A 5 -19.47 -5.21 -14.13
N LEU A 6 -19.55 -3.91 -13.85
CA LEU A 6 -18.54 -2.94 -14.27
C LEU A 6 -17.21 -3.22 -13.57
N LEU A 7 -17.25 -3.46 -12.26
CA LEU A 7 -16.06 -3.84 -11.50
C LEU A 7 -15.44 -5.13 -12.03
N GLN A 8 -16.26 -6.16 -12.31
CA GLN A 8 -15.80 -7.41 -12.92
C GLN A 8 -15.16 -7.19 -14.29
N GLN A 9 -15.73 -6.33 -15.13
CA GLN A 9 -15.16 -6.00 -16.43
C GLN A 9 -13.81 -5.28 -16.28
N LEU A 10 -13.72 -4.29 -15.38
CA LEU A 10 -12.48 -3.56 -15.12
C LEU A 10 -11.36 -4.49 -14.65
N THR A 11 -11.66 -5.40 -13.72
CA THR A 11 -10.67 -6.35 -13.20
C THR A 11 -10.36 -7.48 -14.17
N ALA A 12 -11.21 -7.77 -15.16
CA ALA A 12 -10.94 -8.76 -16.19
C ALA A 12 -10.07 -8.22 -17.34
N SER A 13 -10.32 -6.99 -17.81
CA SER A 13 -9.72 -6.50 -19.05
C SER A 13 -8.52 -5.58 -18.89
N HIS A 14 -8.31 -4.99 -17.72
CA HIS A 14 -7.24 -4.00 -17.50
C HIS A 14 -6.07 -4.51 -16.66
N LEU A 15 -6.14 -5.75 -16.17
CA LEU A 15 -5.13 -6.32 -15.29
C LEU A 15 -4.15 -7.21 -16.06
N ASP A 16 -2.91 -7.18 -15.63
CA ASP A 16 -1.89 -8.17 -15.96
C ASP A 16 -2.34 -9.54 -15.41
N GLN A 17 -2.63 -10.47 -16.32
CA GLN A 17 -3.19 -11.78 -16.00
C GLN A 17 -2.16 -12.73 -15.39
N ASP A 18 -0.87 -12.43 -15.53
CA ASP A 18 0.21 -13.25 -14.96
C ASP A 18 0.43 -12.97 -13.47
N LEU A 19 -0.23 -11.95 -12.92
CA LEU A 19 -0.05 -11.48 -11.55
C LEU A 19 -1.21 -11.89 -10.64
N ASN A 20 -0.86 -12.52 -9.52
CA ASN A 20 -1.83 -12.92 -8.50
C ASN A 20 -2.38 -11.70 -7.73
N TRP A 21 -3.69 -11.60 -7.63
CA TRP A 21 -4.35 -10.55 -6.82
C TRP A 21 -5.24 -11.11 -5.71
N GLN A 22 -5.23 -12.43 -5.51
CA GLN A 22 -5.97 -13.11 -4.46
C GLN A 22 -5.07 -13.43 -3.27
N SER A 23 -5.39 -12.89 -2.09
CA SER A 23 -4.72 -13.20 -0.83
C SER A 23 -5.64 -13.96 0.12
N ARG A 24 -5.05 -14.64 1.11
CA ARG A 24 -5.80 -15.37 2.13
C ARG A 24 -6.38 -14.43 3.17
N CYS A 25 -7.49 -14.86 3.78
CA CYS A 25 -8.03 -14.33 5.02
C CYS A 25 -8.17 -15.49 6.00
N HIS A 26 -7.69 -15.31 7.23
CA HIS A 26 -7.76 -16.35 8.25
C HIS A 26 -7.91 -15.76 9.66
N PRO A 27 -8.38 -16.54 10.64
CA PRO A 27 -8.43 -16.07 12.03
C PRO A 27 -7.06 -15.61 12.52
N LEU A 28 -7.02 -14.47 13.20
CA LEU A 28 -5.85 -13.93 13.88
C LEU A 28 -5.92 -14.25 15.37
N LYS A 29 -5.01 -15.12 15.82
CA LYS A 29 -4.88 -15.51 17.23
C LYS A 29 -3.71 -14.76 17.86
N GLY A 30 -3.88 -14.34 19.11
CA GLY A 30 -2.84 -13.64 19.88
C GLY A 30 -2.72 -12.14 19.55
N TYR A 31 -1.91 -11.42 20.34
CA TYR A 31 -1.62 -9.99 20.26
C TYR A 31 -2.79 -9.02 20.49
N LEU A 32 -3.88 -9.15 19.73
CA LEU A 32 -5.11 -8.37 19.88
C LEU A 32 -6.03 -8.98 20.94
N PRO A 33 -6.83 -8.15 21.65
CA PRO A 33 -7.74 -8.63 22.69
C PRO A 33 -8.76 -9.60 22.08
N GLN A 34 -8.81 -10.82 22.62
CA GLN A 34 -9.67 -11.88 22.11
C GLN A 34 -11.06 -11.78 22.77
N ASN A 35 -12.11 -11.86 21.96
CA ASN A 35 -13.48 -11.94 22.41
C ASN A 35 -14.24 -12.96 21.54
N ALA A 36 -14.87 -13.96 22.17
CA ALA A 36 -15.61 -15.01 21.45
C ALA A 36 -16.76 -14.45 20.61
N SER A 37 -17.39 -13.34 21.01
CA SER A 37 -18.45 -12.69 20.24
C SER A 37 -17.91 -11.82 19.10
N ALA A 38 -16.61 -11.51 19.09
CA ALA A 38 -15.97 -10.63 18.12
C ALA A 38 -14.69 -11.27 17.57
N PRO A 39 -14.81 -12.35 16.78
CA PRO A 39 -13.64 -13.03 16.24
C PRO A 39 -12.87 -12.09 15.31
N ILE A 40 -11.54 -12.15 15.40
CA ILE A 40 -10.64 -11.29 14.63
C ILE A 40 -10.00 -12.11 13.51
N TYR A 41 -10.03 -11.56 12.30
CA TYR A 41 -9.43 -12.11 11.10
C TYR A 41 -8.34 -11.19 10.58
N ILE A 42 -7.44 -11.74 9.78
CA ILE A 42 -6.40 -11.00 9.09
C ILE A 42 -6.42 -11.30 7.60
N LYS A 43 -6.42 -10.24 6.78
CA LYS A 43 -6.23 -10.33 5.32
C LYS A 43 -4.76 -10.16 4.98
N ARG A 44 -4.20 -11.17 4.32
CA ARG A 44 -2.76 -11.36 4.10
C ARG A 44 -2.28 -10.75 2.79
N GLU A 45 -2.42 -9.44 2.64
CA GLU A 45 -1.98 -8.75 1.41
C GLU A 45 -0.47 -8.89 1.17
N ASP A 46 0.30 -9.19 2.22
CA ASP A 46 1.71 -9.59 2.16
C ASP A 46 1.96 -10.81 1.26
N GLU A 47 0.97 -11.71 1.08
CA GLU A 47 1.09 -12.94 0.30
C GLU A 47 0.86 -12.75 -1.20
N LEU A 48 0.45 -11.55 -1.65
CA LEU A 48 0.17 -11.29 -3.06
C LEU A 48 1.40 -11.48 -3.96
N ASN A 49 2.58 -11.26 -3.41
CA ASN A 49 3.83 -11.44 -4.12
C ASN A 49 4.95 -11.66 -3.10
N ALA A 50 5.83 -12.63 -3.37
CA ALA A 50 6.94 -12.99 -2.49
C ALA A 50 7.95 -11.85 -2.25
N ASN A 51 7.88 -10.78 -3.03
CA ASN A 51 8.77 -9.64 -2.97
C ASN A 51 8.13 -8.40 -2.30
N VAL A 52 8.81 -7.26 -2.41
CA VAL A 52 8.47 -6.01 -1.72
C VAL A 52 7.23 -5.39 -2.34
N VAL A 53 6.03 -5.68 -1.84
CA VAL A 53 4.88 -4.98 -2.40
C VAL A 53 3.64 -4.98 -1.54
N GLY A 54 3.24 -6.10 -0.93
CA GLY A 54 1.94 -6.17 -0.24
C GLY A 54 0.82 -5.54 -1.09
N THR A 55 0.04 -4.62 -0.51
CA THR A 55 -1.01 -3.89 -1.27
C THR A 55 -0.52 -3.05 -2.45
N LYS A 56 0.77 -2.70 -2.53
CA LYS A 56 1.33 -1.99 -3.69
C LYS A 56 1.30 -2.87 -4.94
N HIS A 57 1.32 -4.19 -4.78
CA HIS A 57 1.16 -5.14 -5.88
C HIS A 57 -0.10 -4.84 -6.69
N ARG A 58 -1.20 -4.53 -6.01
CA ARG A 58 -2.48 -4.23 -6.65
C ARG A 58 -2.41 -3.06 -7.63
N LYS A 59 -1.56 -2.05 -7.36
CA LYS A 59 -1.39 -0.91 -8.27
C LYS A 59 -0.74 -1.33 -9.59
N TYR A 60 0.16 -2.31 -9.51
CA TYR A 60 0.96 -2.75 -10.64
C TYR A 60 0.15 -3.61 -11.60
N LEU A 61 -0.87 -4.31 -11.10
CA LEU A 61 -1.81 -5.10 -11.90
C LEU A 61 -2.32 -4.32 -13.10
N SER A 62 -2.71 -3.05 -12.94
CA SER A 62 -3.20 -2.23 -14.05
C SER A 62 -2.18 -1.23 -14.59
N LEU A 63 -1.22 -0.80 -13.78
CA LEU A 63 -0.19 0.12 -14.25
C LEU A 63 0.69 -0.49 -15.34
N LEU A 64 1.15 -1.73 -15.14
CA LEU A 64 2.09 -2.36 -16.07
C LEU A 64 1.48 -2.58 -17.47
N PRO A 65 0.23 -3.07 -17.62
CA PRO A 65 -0.46 -3.10 -18.91
C PRO A 65 -0.58 -1.72 -19.56
N VAL A 66 -0.89 -0.67 -18.80
CA VAL A 66 -0.99 0.70 -19.35
C VAL A 66 0.34 1.17 -19.92
N LEU A 67 1.45 0.93 -19.20
CA LEU A 67 2.80 1.27 -19.67
C LEU A 67 3.14 0.51 -20.97
N GLN A 68 2.84 -0.79 -21.00
CA GLN A 68 3.09 -1.65 -22.16
C GLN A 68 2.28 -1.20 -23.38
N HIS A 69 0.97 -1.00 -23.24
CA HIS A 69 0.10 -0.56 -24.34
C HIS A 69 0.47 0.83 -24.87
N SER A 70 0.98 1.70 -24.01
CA SER A 70 1.44 3.05 -24.38
C SER A 70 2.82 3.04 -25.07
N GLY A 71 3.48 1.88 -25.14
CA GLY A 71 4.82 1.72 -25.68
C GLY A 71 5.89 2.44 -24.86
N ILE A 72 5.66 2.67 -23.56
CA ILE A 72 6.65 3.25 -22.65
C ILE A 72 7.81 2.28 -22.52
N ARG A 73 9.03 2.80 -22.52
CA ARG A 73 10.26 2.00 -22.31
C ARG A 73 11.13 2.51 -21.18
N HIS A 74 10.87 3.71 -20.67
CA HIS A 74 11.57 4.31 -19.54
C HIS A 74 10.59 4.85 -18.52
N VAL A 75 10.79 4.54 -17.24
CA VAL A 75 9.93 5.02 -16.15
C VAL A 75 10.74 5.83 -15.14
N ILE A 76 10.26 7.03 -14.83
CA ILE A 76 10.81 7.89 -13.78
C ILE A 76 9.99 7.63 -12.51
N LEU A 77 10.64 7.16 -11.45
CA LEU A 77 10.01 6.85 -10.16
C LEU A 77 10.35 7.92 -9.12
N ILE A 78 9.37 8.33 -8.30
CA ILE A 78 9.58 9.30 -7.22
C ILE A 78 9.30 8.64 -5.86
N GLY A 79 10.19 8.81 -4.89
CA GLY A 79 9.92 8.43 -3.50
C GLY A 79 11.16 8.44 -2.60
N SER A 80 11.04 7.90 -1.39
CA SER A 80 12.18 7.75 -0.47
C SER A 80 13.01 6.49 -0.78
N ALA A 81 14.27 6.49 -0.31
CA ALA A 81 15.18 5.34 -0.41
C ALA A 81 14.63 4.06 0.24
N HIS A 82 13.70 4.22 1.19
CA HIS A 82 13.08 3.12 1.92
C HIS A 82 11.66 2.78 1.44
N SER A 83 11.21 3.36 0.32
CA SER A 83 9.84 3.20 -0.18
C SER A 83 9.57 1.78 -0.70
N ASN A 84 8.56 1.11 -0.14
CA ASN A 84 8.04 -0.15 -0.67
C ASN A 84 7.56 0.00 -2.13
N ASN A 85 7.03 1.17 -2.49
CA ASN A 85 6.52 1.40 -3.85
C ASN A 85 7.65 1.57 -4.88
N VAL A 86 8.71 2.31 -4.54
CA VAL A 86 9.85 2.49 -5.45
C VAL A 86 10.53 1.15 -5.67
N LEU A 87 10.80 0.40 -4.60
CA LEU A 87 11.44 -0.90 -4.69
C LEU A 87 10.60 -1.93 -5.45
N GLY A 88 9.33 -2.09 -5.08
CA GLY A 88 8.42 -3.04 -5.73
C GLY A 88 8.24 -2.74 -7.21
N LEU A 89 8.02 -1.48 -7.58
CA LEU A 89 7.82 -1.12 -8.98
C LEU A 89 9.13 -1.24 -9.78
N SER A 90 10.28 -0.86 -9.21
CA SER A 90 11.59 -1.10 -9.84
C SER A 90 11.79 -2.57 -10.18
N GLN A 91 11.47 -3.48 -9.26
CA GLN A 91 11.58 -4.92 -9.53
C GLN A 91 10.67 -5.38 -10.68
N MET A 92 9.41 -4.96 -10.67
CA MET A 92 8.43 -5.35 -11.69
C MET A 92 8.77 -4.78 -13.08
N LEU A 93 9.37 -3.60 -13.12
CA LEU A 93 9.84 -2.95 -14.34
C LEU A 93 11.14 -3.56 -14.87
N SER A 94 12.14 -3.78 -14.01
CA SER A 94 13.41 -4.41 -14.39
C SER A 94 13.19 -5.82 -14.94
N SER A 95 12.32 -6.62 -14.31
CA SER A 95 11.98 -7.97 -14.80
C SER A 95 11.31 -7.99 -16.18
N ARG A 96 10.77 -6.85 -16.64
CA ARG A 96 10.14 -6.67 -17.96
C ARG A 96 11.01 -5.85 -18.94
N GLY A 97 12.26 -5.55 -18.58
CA GLY A 97 13.20 -4.85 -19.45
C GLY A 97 12.89 -3.37 -19.69
N TYR A 98 12.24 -2.71 -18.72
CA TYR A 98 12.09 -1.24 -18.71
C TYR A 98 13.35 -0.59 -18.17
N ALA A 99 13.74 0.54 -18.76
CA ALA A 99 14.70 1.44 -18.15
C ALA A 99 14.03 2.22 -17.00
N ILE A 100 14.79 2.50 -15.95
CA ILE A 100 14.28 3.17 -14.74
C ILE A 100 15.22 4.31 -14.36
N THR A 101 14.64 5.44 -13.99
CA THR A 101 15.32 6.51 -13.25
C THR A 101 14.57 6.74 -11.95
N ALA A 102 15.19 6.47 -10.81
CA ALA A 102 14.61 6.70 -9.50
C ALA A 102 15.08 8.07 -8.95
N LEU A 103 14.16 9.01 -8.81
CA LEU A 103 14.35 10.25 -8.07
C LEU A 103 14.07 9.99 -6.60
N VAL A 104 15.14 9.84 -5.82
CA VAL A 104 15.09 9.40 -4.44
C VAL A 104 15.29 10.57 -3.51
N LYS A 105 14.38 10.79 -2.55
CA LYS A 105 14.59 11.77 -1.50
C LYS A 105 15.83 11.40 -0.71
N GLU A 106 16.78 12.33 -0.61
CA GLU A 106 18.03 12.10 0.11
C GLU A 106 17.73 11.64 1.55
N PRO A 107 18.17 10.43 1.95
CA PRO A 107 17.95 9.97 3.30
C PRO A 107 18.96 10.65 4.23
N GLY A 108 18.52 11.03 5.43
CA GLY A 108 19.43 11.58 6.45
C GLY A 108 20.54 10.61 6.88
N ASN A 109 20.34 9.31 6.66
CA ASN A 109 21.37 8.27 6.78
C ASN A 109 21.45 7.49 5.46
N ARG A 110 22.63 7.48 4.82
CA ARG A 110 22.87 6.78 3.55
C ARG A 110 23.25 5.29 3.72
N ALA A 111 23.17 4.74 4.93
CA ALA A 111 23.39 3.32 5.15
C ALA A 111 22.52 2.47 4.20
N LEU A 112 23.17 1.51 3.54
CA LEU A 112 22.50 0.57 2.64
C LEU A 112 21.89 -0.55 3.49
N THR A 113 20.66 -0.33 3.96
CA THR A 113 19.87 -1.33 4.68
C THR A 113 18.45 -1.38 4.13
N GLY A 114 17.76 -2.49 4.37
CA GLY A 114 16.36 -2.63 3.98
C GLY A 114 16.14 -2.39 2.49
N ASN A 115 15.07 -1.65 2.21
CA ASN A 115 14.70 -1.29 0.85
C ASN A 115 15.78 -0.47 0.11
N HIS A 116 16.62 0.29 0.83
CA HIS A 116 17.68 1.10 0.21
C HIS A 116 18.78 0.22 -0.37
N LEU A 117 19.18 -0.83 0.37
CA LEU A 117 20.11 -1.85 -0.13
C LEU A 117 19.53 -2.57 -1.35
N LEU A 118 18.31 -3.08 -1.24
CA LEU A 118 17.65 -3.84 -2.30
C LEU A 118 17.45 -3.00 -3.57
N LEU A 119 17.15 -1.70 -3.42
CA LEU A 119 17.04 -0.79 -4.56
C LEU A 119 18.38 -0.62 -5.29
N ASN A 120 19.49 -0.49 -4.56
CA ASN A 120 20.84 -0.42 -5.15
C ASN A 120 21.33 -1.76 -5.72
N MET A 121 20.70 -2.88 -5.38
CA MET A 121 20.93 -4.16 -6.06
C MET A 121 20.19 -4.26 -7.39
N LEU A 122 19.01 -3.61 -7.50
CA LEU A 122 18.18 -3.63 -8.72
C LEU A 122 18.55 -2.55 -9.73
N LEU A 123 19.02 -1.40 -9.24
CA LEU A 123 19.31 -0.22 -10.05
C LEU A 123 20.78 0.17 -9.89
N SER A 124 21.44 0.44 -11.02
CA SER A 124 22.80 0.95 -11.04
C SER A 124 22.86 2.40 -10.49
N PRO A 125 24.03 2.87 -9.99
CA PRO A 125 24.16 4.21 -9.41
C PRO A 125 23.72 5.36 -10.33
N ASP A 126 23.89 5.23 -11.64
CA ASP A 126 23.45 6.20 -12.66
C ASP A 126 21.92 6.28 -12.81
N GLN A 127 21.21 5.24 -12.37
CA GLN A 127 19.75 5.17 -12.38
C GLN A 127 19.13 5.77 -11.12
N ILE A 128 19.90 6.01 -10.05
CA ILE A 128 19.40 6.57 -8.80
C ILE A 128 19.90 8.01 -8.63
N ARG A 129 18.98 8.96 -8.67
CA ARG A 129 19.27 10.38 -8.46
C ARG A 129 18.76 10.80 -7.09
N TYR A 130 19.67 11.06 -6.16
CA TYR A 130 19.32 11.60 -4.85
C TYR A 130 18.99 13.09 -4.97
N ILE A 131 17.78 13.45 -4.55
CA ILE A 131 17.27 14.83 -4.55
C ILE A 131 17.34 15.35 -3.12
N SER A 132 18.05 16.48 -2.94
CA SER A 132 18.23 17.09 -1.62
C SER A 132 16.90 17.50 -0.99
N HIS A 133 16.87 17.63 0.33
CA HIS A 133 15.67 18.11 1.04
C HIS A 133 15.17 19.47 0.55
N GLN A 134 16.09 20.36 0.14
CA GLN A 134 15.75 21.69 -0.39
C GLN A 134 15.12 21.63 -1.79
N GLN A 135 15.53 20.67 -2.63
CA GLN A 135 15.02 20.49 -3.98
C GLN A 135 13.82 19.55 -4.05
N TRP A 136 13.53 18.81 -2.98
CA TRP A 136 12.40 17.87 -2.94
C TRP A 136 11.04 18.50 -3.28
N PRO A 137 10.72 19.74 -2.89
CA PRO A 137 9.48 20.39 -3.32
C PRO A 137 9.31 20.48 -4.85
N ASP A 138 10.42 20.52 -5.59
CA ASP A 138 10.44 20.64 -7.05
C ASP A 138 10.59 19.27 -7.76
N VAL A 139 10.51 18.15 -7.02
CA VAL A 139 10.81 16.81 -7.58
C VAL A 139 9.93 16.42 -8.77
N GLU A 140 8.66 16.83 -8.78
CA GLU A 140 7.74 16.58 -9.90
C GLU A 140 8.17 17.35 -11.16
N GLN A 141 8.65 18.60 -10.99
CA GLN A 141 9.22 19.38 -12.11
C GLN A 141 10.49 18.72 -12.63
N ILE A 142 11.40 18.31 -11.74
CA ILE A 142 12.63 17.59 -12.11
C ILE A 142 12.31 16.29 -12.87
N ALA A 143 11.26 15.56 -12.45
CA ALA A 143 10.80 14.36 -13.13
C ALA A 143 10.26 14.66 -14.53
N HIS A 144 9.49 15.74 -14.67
CA HIS A 144 8.95 16.18 -15.95
C HIS A 144 10.06 16.59 -16.93
N GLU A 145 11.03 17.39 -16.49
CA GLU A 145 12.19 17.79 -17.28
C GLU A 145 13.02 16.57 -17.73
N THR A 146 13.24 15.62 -16.82
CA THR A 146 13.94 14.35 -17.13
C THR A 146 13.19 13.55 -18.19
N THR A 147 11.85 13.51 -18.10
CA THR A 147 11.00 12.82 -19.08
C THR A 147 11.06 13.50 -20.44
N GLN A 148 11.02 14.84 -20.50
CA GLN A 148 11.14 15.60 -21.74
C GLN A 148 12.48 15.37 -22.43
N ALA A 149 13.59 15.39 -21.67
CA ALA A 149 14.92 15.12 -22.20
C ALA A 149 15.02 13.72 -22.84
N LEU A 150 14.48 12.69 -22.18
CA LEU A 150 14.44 11.32 -22.74
C LEU A 150 13.59 11.24 -24.02
N ASN A 151 12.43 11.90 -24.02
CA ASN A 151 11.54 11.92 -25.18
C ASN A 151 12.16 12.63 -26.40
N GLN A 152 12.99 13.66 -26.20
CA GLN A 152 13.76 14.31 -27.28
C GLN A 152 14.75 13.35 -27.95
N HIS A 153 15.24 12.34 -27.22
CA HIS A 153 16.07 11.26 -27.74
C HIS A 153 15.26 10.04 -28.22
N SER A 154 13.98 10.23 -28.56
CA SER A 154 13.07 9.18 -29.05
C SER A 154 12.83 8.01 -28.08
N VAL A 155 13.13 8.19 -26.79
CA VAL A 155 12.80 7.21 -25.74
C VAL A 155 11.47 7.60 -25.13
N LYS A 156 10.43 6.78 -25.32
CA LYS A 156 9.12 7.01 -24.69
C LYS A 156 9.20 6.80 -23.18
N ALA A 157 9.17 7.91 -22.43
CA ALA A 157 9.30 7.93 -20.99
C ALA A 157 8.03 8.44 -20.29
N THR A 158 7.80 8.02 -19.04
CA THR A 158 6.72 8.58 -18.19
C THR A 158 7.14 8.65 -16.72
N VAL A 159 6.52 9.58 -15.99
CA VAL A 159 6.67 9.71 -14.53
C VAL A 159 5.60 8.88 -13.82
N ILE A 160 6.00 8.19 -12.75
CA ILE A 160 5.09 7.61 -11.75
C ILE A 160 5.29 8.37 -10.43
N PRO A 161 4.30 9.17 -10.01
CA PRO A 161 4.37 9.97 -8.79
C PRO A 161 4.54 9.13 -7.53
N GLU A 162 4.84 9.82 -6.42
CA GLU A 162 5.02 9.16 -5.13
C GLU A 162 3.84 8.25 -4.76
N GLY A 163 4.16 7.01 -4.37
CA GLY A 163 3.18 6.01 -4.02
C GLY A 163 2.28 5.55 -5.18
N GLY A 164 2.62 5.83 -6.43
CA GLY A 164 1.83 5.42 -7.59
C GLY A 164 0.45 6.11 -7.65
N TYR A 165 0.40 7.38 -7.24
CA TYR A 165 -0.79 8.21 -7.35
C TYR A 165 -1.06 8.53 -8.84
N SER A 166 -1.88 7.71 -9.51
CA SER A 166 -2.13 7.80 -10.95
C SER A 166 -3.49 7.19 -11.32
N GLU A 167 -4.15 7.73 -12.33
CA GLU A 167 -5.37 7.16 -12.94
C GLU A 167 -5.12 5.69 -13.39
N ALA A 168 -3.91 5.36 -13.84
CA ALA A 168 -3.57 4.03 -14.35
C ALA A 168 -3.64 2.91 -13.30
N VAL A 169 -3.60 3.22 -11.99
CA VAL A 169 -3.67 2.19 -10.95
C VAL A 169 -5.10 1.80 -10.56
N LEU A 170 -6.11 2.53 -11.05
CA LEU A 170 -7.50 2.39 -10.64
C LEU A 170 -8.04 0.95 -10.74
N PRO A 171 -8.00 0.28 -11.92
CA PRO A 171 -8.54 -1.07 -12.02
C PRO A 171 -7.84 -2.03 -11.05
N GLY A 172 -6.52 -1.90 -10.90
CA GLY A 172 -5.73 -2.72 -10.02
C GLY A 172 -6.09 -2.55 -8.54
N ILE A 173 -6.22 -1.32 -8.05
CA ILE A 173 -6.55 -1.09 -6.63
C ILE A 173 -7.98 -1.49 -6.26
N LEU A 174 -8.92 -1.49 -7.22
CA LEU A 174 -10.30 -1.94 -7.01
C LEU A 174 -10.40 -3.46 -6.76
N THR A 175 -9.38 -4.24 -7.14
CA THR A 175 -9.34 -5.68 -6.87
C THR A 175 -9.41 -6.01 -5.38
N VAL A 176 -8.97 -5.10 -4.50
CA VAL A 176 -8.97 -5.33 -3.06
C VAL A 176 -10.36 -5.57 -2.49
N ALA A 177 -11.38 -4.86 -2.99
CA ALA A 177 -12.76 -5.04 -2.55
C ALA A 177 -13.39 -6.32 -3.13
N THR A 178 -13.04 -6.66 -4.37
CA THR A 178 -13.49 -7.93 -4.99
C THR A 178 -12.90 -9.12 -4.23
N ASP A 179 -11.62 -9.04 -3.90
CA ASP A 179 -10.93 -10.08 -3.14
C ASP A 179 -11.44 -10.13 -1.69
N LEU A 180 -11.75 -8.99 -1.07
CA LEU A 180 -12.43 -8.94 0.23
C LEU A 180 -13.77 -9.67 0.19
N GLN A 181 -14.65 -9.36 -0.77
CA GLN A 181 -15.95 -10.04 -0.91
C GLN A 181 -15.77 -11.56 -1.05
N ARG A 182 -14.84 -11.99 -1.92
CA ARG A 182 -14.50 -13.42 -2.08
C ARG A 182 -14.11 -14.06 -0.74
N ASN A 183 -13.29 -13.39 0.07
CA ASN A 183 -12.86 -13.90 1.37
C ASN A 183 -14.03 -13.96 2.37
N SER A 184 -14.89 -12.94 2.41
CA SER A 184 -16.11 -12.95 3.24
C SER A 184 -17.04 -14.10 2.87
N ASP A 185 -17.28 -14.31 1.58
CA ASP A 185 -18.13 -15.39 1.07
C ASP A 185 -17.55 -16.78 1.43
N GLN A 186 -16.23 -16.96 1.27
CA GLN A 186 -15.54 -18.22 1.61
C GLN A 186 -15.57 -18.53 3.11
N LEU A 187 -15.49 -17.50 3.95
CA LEU A 187 -15.55 -17.66 5.40
C LEU A 187 -16.99 -17.75 5.92
N GLY A 188 -17.98 -17.31 5.14
CA GLY A 188 -19.36 -17.15 5.59
C GLY A 188 -19.49 -16.08 6.68
N ILE A 189 -18.71 -14.99 6.58
CA ILE A 189 -18.63 -13.95 7.61
C ILE A 189 -18.87 -12.58 7.01
N ASP A 190 -19.85 -11.89 7.60
CA ASP A 190 -20.03 -10.45 7.49
C ASP A 190 -19.23 -9.77 8.59
N PHE A 191 -18.27 -8.94 8.21
CA PHE A 191 -17.47 -8.18 9.16
C PHE A 191 -18.24 -6.93 9.61
N ASP A 192 -18.05 -6.55 10.87
CA ASP A 192 -18.57 -5.29 11.44
C ASP A 192 -17.58 -4.14 11.24
N THR A 193 -16.28 -4.44 11.28
CA THR A 193 -15.23 -3.43 11.16
C THR A 193 -14.04 -3.96 10.36
N ILE A 194 -13.52 -3.12 9.47
CA ILE A 194 -12.25 -3.34 8.76
C ILE A 194 -11.22 -2.34 9.27
N TRP A 195 -10.03 -2.82 9.57
CA TRP A 195 -8.88 -2.03 9.97
C TRP A 195 -7.82 -2.08 8.87
N THR A 196 -7.38 -0.92 8.37
CA THR A 196 -6.28 -0.81 7.42
C THR A 196 -5.39 0.38 7.74
N ASP A 197 -4.13 0.34 7.33
CA ASP A 197 -3.28 1.52 7.32
C ASP A 197 -3.41 2.35 6.04
N SER A 198 -2.93 3.59 6.11
CA SER A 198 -2.77 4.48 4.97
C SER A 198 -1.51 5.33 5.09
N GLY A 199 -0.61 5.19 4.11
CA GLY A 199 0.41 6.18 3.78
C GLY A 199 -0.14 7.20 2.76
N THR A 200 0.09 6.95 1.47
CA THR A 200 -0.39 7.83 0.39
C THR A 200 -1.90 7.76 0.12
N GLY A 201 -2.68 6.97 0.86
CA GLY A 201 -4.12 6.81 0.69
C GLY A 201 -4.56 5.82 -0.39
N VAL A 202 -3.78 5.66 -1.47
CA VAL A 202 -4.20 4.96 -2.70
C VAL A 202 -4.80 3.56 -2.47
N SER A 203 -4.19 2.71 -1.63
CA SER A 203 -4.71 1.35 -1.39
C SER A 203 -6.05 1.37 -0.65
N ALA A 204 -6.18 2.22 0.39
CA ALA A 204 -7.42 2.37 1.15
C ALA A 204 -8.52 3.05 0.31
N ILE A 205 -8.17 4.00 -0.57
CA ILE A 205 -9.10 4.57 -1.55
C ILE A 205 -9.64 3.48 -2.49
N GLY A 206 -8.78 2.58 -2.97
CA GLY A 206 -9.19 1.43 -3.78
C GLY A 206 -10.19 0.52 -3.07
N LEU A 207 -9.98 0.27 -1.77
CA LEU A 207 -10.93 -0.46 -0.92
C LEU A 207 -12.28 0.24 -0.86
N LEU A 208 -12.30 1.53 -0.52
CA LEU A 208 -13.53 2.30 -0.35
C LEU A 208 -14.32 2.45 -1.66
N LEU A 209 -13.63 2.73 -2.77
CA LEU A 209 -14.29 2.83 -4.09
C LEU A 209 -14.81 1.48 -4.57
N GLY A 210 -14.04 0.40 -4.34
CA GLY A 210 -14.48 -0.94 -4.68
C GLY A 210 -15.69 -1.38 -3.85
N MET A 211 -15.70 -1.13 -2.54
CA MET A 211 -16.86 -1.36 -1.67
C MET A 211 -18.08 -0.56 -2.15
N ARG A 212 -17.89 0.71 -2.50
CA ARG A 212 -18.95 1.58 -3.05
C ARG A 212 -19.56 1.01 -4.34
N LEU A 213 -18.74 0.53 -5.28
CA LEU A 213 -19.21 -0.13 -6.51
C LEU A 213 -19.96 -1.45 -6.24
N LEU A 214 -19.57 -2.18 -5.19
CA LEU A 214 -20.26 -3.40 -4.77
C LEU A 214 -21.55 -3.13 -3.97
N GLY A 215 -21.85 -1.86 -3.65
CA GLY A 215 -22.98 -1.50 -2.78
C GLY A 215 -22.73 -1.82 -1.30
N ILE A 216 -21.48 -2.08 -0.92
CA ILE A 216 -21.07 -2.40 0.45
C ILE A 216 -20.88 -1.10 1.22
N THR A 217 -21.72 -0.91 2.24
CA THR A 217 -21.75 0.33 3.04
C THR A 217 -21.37 0.08 4.50
N ARG A 218 -21.41 -1.20 4.90
CA ARG A 218 -20.81 -1.78 6.10
C ARG A 218 -19.95 -2.97 5.68
N PRO A 219 -18.87 -3.32 6.39
CA PRO A 219 -18.38 -2.78 7.68
C PRO A 219 -17.91 -1.32 7.66
N THR A 220 -17.79 -0.72 8.85
CA THR A 220 -17.08 0.57 9.03
C THR A 220 -15.57 0.35 8.81
N VAL A 221 -14.93 1.25 8.05
CA VAL A 221 -13.49 1.16 7.73
C VAL A 221 -12.71 2.12 8.61
N HIS A 222 -11.87 1.57 9.49
CA HIS A 222 -10.96 2.30 10.35
C HIS A 222 -9.58 2.39 9.68
N ILE A 223 -9.13 3.63 9.42
CA ILE A 223 -7.88 3.89 8.70
C ILE A 223 -6.84 4.49 9.64
N THR A 224 -5.77 3.73 9.95
CA THR A 224 -4.60 4.29 10.66
C THR A 224 -3.76 5.15 9.71
N GLN A 225 -3.67 6.45 10.00
CA GLN A 225 -2.96 7.41 9.16
C GLN A 225 -1.45 7.41 9.46
N ILE A 226 -0.71 6.58 8.74
CA ILE A 226 0.76 6.48 8.87
C ILE A 226 1.46 7.72 8.30
N ALA A 227 0.85 8.35 7.29
CA ALA A 227 1.30 9.61 6.72
C ALA A 227 0.10 10.43 6.20
N GLY A 228 0.33 11.73 6.04
CA GLY A 228 -0.67 12.68 5.55
C GLY A 228 -1.79 12.97 6.54
N THR A 229 -2.77 13.74 6.08
CA THR A 229 -3.93 14.19 6.89
C THR A 229 -5.25 13.63 6.34
N PRO A 230 -6.35 13.66 7.14
CA PRO A 230 -7.68 13.31 6.63
C PRO A 230 -8.09 14.15 5.42
N ASP A 231 -7.76 15.43 5.42
CA ASP A 231 -8.10 16.35 4.32
C ASP A 231 -7.35 15.99 3.04
N GLU A 232 -6.05 15.70 3.13
CA GLU A 232 -5.26 15.21 1.99
C GLU A 232 -5.81 13.88 1.47
N PHE A 233 -6.22 12.97 2.35
CA PHE A 233 -6.86 11.72 1.96
C PHE A 233 -8.17 11.99 1.22
N GLN A 234 -9.01 12.88 1.74
CA GLN A 234 -10.30 13.22 1.13
C GLN A 234 -10.14 13.88 -0.24
N GLN A 235 -9.17 14.78 -0.40
CA GLN A 235 -8.82 15.38 -1.69
C GLN A 235 -8.43 14.30 -2.71
N ARG A 236 -7.54 13.38 -2.31
CA ARG A 236 -7.13 12.25 -3.16
C ARG A 236 -8.30 11.33 -3.47
N TYR A 237 -9.16 11.03 -2.50
CA TYR A 237 -10.36 10.22 -2.71
C TYR A 237 -11.27 10.85 -3.77
N CYS A 238 -11.55 12.15 -3.67
CA CYS A 238 -12.34 12.88 -4.66
C CYS A 238 -11.71 12.83 -6.06
N GLN A 239 -10.38 12.93 -6.15
CA GLN A 239 -9.68 12.81 -7.43
C GLN A 239 -9.84 11.41 -8.05
N PHE A 240 -9.67 10.35 -7.26
CA PHE A 240 -9.87 8.98 -7.72
C PHE A 240 -11.34 8.69 -8.05
N GLU A 241 -12.29 9.29 -7.36
CA GLU A 241 -13.72 9.25 -7.70
C GLU A 241 -13.97 9.84 -9.09
N GLN A 242 -13.45 11.04 -9.37
CA GLN A 242 -13.57 11.66 -10.70
C GLN A 242 -12.93 10.82 -11.81
N TRP A 243 -11.74 10.28 -11.56
CA TRP A 243 -11.07 9.38 -12.50
C TRP A 243 -11.87 8.11 -12.74
N LEU A 244 -12.47 7.53 -11.70
CA LEU A 244 -13.29 6.32 -11.83
C LEU A 244 -14.59 6.60 -12.60
N GLU A 245 -15.29 7.71 -12.32
CA GLU A 245 -16.50 8.11 -13.05
C GLU A 245 -16.22 8.32 -14.54
N LYS A 246 -15.08 8.96 -14.86
CA LYS A 246 -14.60 9.11 -16.24
C LYS A 246 -14.31 7.75 -16.88
N LEU A 247 -13.65 6.84 -16.16
CA LEU A 247 -13.29 5.51 -16.65
C LEU A 247 -14.52 4.64 -16.96
N ILE A 248 -15.56 4.70 -16.11
CA ILE A 248 -16.79 3.91 -16.29
C ILE A 248 -17.91 4.65 -17.04
N ALA A 249 -17.68 5.92 -17.40
CA ALA A 249 -18.65 6.81 -18.04
C ALA A 249 -20.02 6.86 -17.31
N THR A 250 -20.02 6.81 -15.98
CA THR A 250 -21.25 6.81 -15.16
C THR A 250 -20.92 7.36 -13.76
N PRO A 251 -21.81 8.18 -13.15
CA PRO A 251 -21.65 8.64 -11.76
C PRO A 251 -21.61 7.47 -10.77
N LEU A 252 -20.82 7.58 -9.71
CA LEU A 252 -20.77 6.53 -8.68
C LEU A 252 -22.04 6.53 -7.80
N PRO A 253 -22.39 5.39 -7.17
CA PRO A 253 -23.48 5.34 -6.17
C PRO A 253 -23.33 6.43 -5.11
N ALA A 254 -24.41 7.11 -4.71
CA ALA A 254 -24.29 8.21 -3.74
C ALA A 254 -23.80 7.76 -2.35
N GLN A 255 -24.17 6.53 -1.94
CA GLN A 255 -23.82 6.00 -0.63
C GLN A 255 -22.35 5.59 -0.60
N ARG A 256 -21.62 6.05 0.42
CA ARG A 256 -20.20 5.72 0.66
C ARG A 256 -20.08 4.78 1.86
N PRO A 257 -19.04 3.92 1.91
CA PRO A 257 -18.69 3.20 3.13
C PRO A 257 -18.40 4.19 4.27
N GLU A 258 -18.75 3.80 5.49
CA GLU A 258 -18.40 4.58 6.67
C GLU A 258 -16.89 4.51 6.95
N VAL A 259 -16.26 5.65 7.25
CA VAL A 259 -14.82 5.75 7.48
C VAL A 259 -14.52 6.48 8.77
N ARG A 260 -13.61 5.93 9.57
CA ARG A 260 -13.01 6.60 10.74
C ARG A 260 -11.50 6.67 10.57
N PHE A 261 -10.95 7.89 10.61
CA PHE A 261 -9.51 8.09 10.62
C PHE A 261 -8.96 8.02 12.05
N ILE A 262 -7.83 7.32 12.20
CA ILE A 262 -7.18 7.07 13.48
C ILE A 262 -5.73 7.47 13.36
N ARG A 263 -5.22 8.24 14.32
CA ARG A 263 -3.79 8.58 14.37
C ARG A 263 -3.00 7.41 14.97
N PRO A 264 -1.76 7.18 14.53
CA PRO A 264 -0.91 6.17 15.16
C PRO A 264 -0.78 6.44 16.66
N ALA A 265 -0.95 5.41 17.48
CA ALA A 265 -0.90 5.54 18.95
C ALA A 265 0.47 6.03 19.45
N THR A 266 1.52 5.83 18.66
CA THR A 266 2.87 6.34 18.93
C THR A 266 3.65 6.45 17.61
N ALA A 267 4.81 7.12 17.64
CA ALA A 267 5.67 7.33 16.46
C ALA A 267 4.87 7.85 15.25
N THR A 268 4.15 8.95 15.47
CA THR A 268 3.10 9.49 14.57
C THR A 268 3.65 9.96 13.23
N SER A 269 4.91 10.36 13.15
CA SER A 269 5.54 10.79 11.90
C SER A 269 5.90 9.60 11.02
N TYR A 270 5.77 9.78 9.70
CA TYR A 270 6.20 8.80 8.71
C TYR A 270 7.68 8.40 8.90
N GLY A 271 7.97 7.11 8.83
CA GLY A 271 9.33 6.57 9.01
C GLY A 271 9.89 6.63 10.44
N SER A 272 9.25 7.35 11.38
CA SER A 272 9.72 7.40 12.77
C SER A 272 9.50 6.07 13.48
N ILE A 273 10.50 5.56 14.20
CA ILE A 273 10.40 4.32 14.98
C ILE A 273 10.90 4.61 16.40
N ASN A 274 10.22 4.06 17.41
CA ASN A 274 10.62 4.19 18.81
C ASN A 274 10.70 2.82 19.50
N LYS A 275 11.15 2.82 20.76
CA LYS A 275 11.32 1.59 21.55
C LYS A 275 10.02 0.79 21.67
N THR A 276 8.87 1.45 21.78
CA THR A 276 7.56 0.78 21.83
C THR A 276 7.32 0.00 20.54
N ILE A 277 7.44 0.63 19.37
CA ILE A 277 7.24 -0.07 18.08
C ILE A 277 8.20 -1.25 17.92
N LEU A 278 9.47 -1.10 18.33
CA LEU A 278 10.44 -2.21 18.28
C LEU A 278 10.04 -3.36 19.20
N LYS A 279 9.62 -3.07 20.44
CA LYS A 279 9.11 -4.08 21.39
C LYS A 279 7.84 -4.77 20.84
N GLU A 280 6.90 -4.01 20.31
CA GLU A 280 5.66 -4.55 19.76
C GLU A 280 5.93 -5.41 18.51
N SER A 281 6.97 -5.12 17.74
CA SER A 281 7.41 -5.98 16.63
C SER A 281 7.72 -7.40 17.12
N TRP A 282 8.41 -7.53 18.25
CA TRP A 282 8.70 -8.82 18.89
C TRP A 282 7.45 -9.49 19.45
N SER A 283 6.59 -8.75 20.15
CA SER A 283 5.33 -9.29 20.69
C SER A 283 4.44 -9.85 19.57
N ILE A 284 4.24 -9.09 18.49
CA ILE A 284 3.45 -9.52 17.32
C ILE A 284 4.04 -10.81 16.74
N ALA A 285 5.35 -10.86 16.51
CA ALA A 285 6.00 -12.03 15.94
C ALA A 285 5.81 -13.28 16.81
N ARG A 286 6.01 -13.17 18.13
CA ARG A 286 5.88 -14.29 19.08
C ARG A 286 4.44 -14.76 19.25
N GLU A 287 3.48 -13.83 19.30
CA GLU A 287 2.09 -14.16 19.62
C GLU A 287 1.28 -14.58 18.39
N THR A 288 1.65 -14.12 17.19
CA THR A 288 0.88 -14.34 15.96
C THR A 288 1.62 -15.16 14.90
N GLY A 289 2.95 -15.29 15.02
CA GLY A 289 3.81 -15.86 13.99
C GLY A 289 4.03 -14.96 12.77
N LEU A 290 3.57 -13.70 12.80
CA LEU A 290 3.67 -12.76 11.69
C LEU A 290 4.85 -11.81 11.87
N LEU A 291 5.67 -11.69 10.82
CA LEU A 291 6.77 -10.72 10.76
C LEU A 291 6.28 -9.45 10.06
N MET A 292 6.13 -8.37 10.82
CA MET A 292 5.56 -7.11 10.33
C MET A 292 6.58 -5.97 10.33
N ASP A 293 6.48 -5.08 9.34
CA ASP A 293 7.39 -3.96 9.22
C ASP A 293 7.09 -2.88 10.30
N PRO A 294 8.14 -2.28 10.92
CA PRO A 294 7.97 -1.25 11.93
C PRO A 294 7.35 0.07 11.41
N VAL A 295 7.42 0.35 10.12
CA VAL A 295 7.04 1.66 9.56
C VAL A 295 5.53 1.77 9.38
N TYR A 296 4.89 0.70 8.89
CA TYR A 296 3.45 0.63 8.61
C TYR A 296 2.76 -0.38 9.51
N SER A 297 3.07 -1.66 9.34
CA SER A 297 2.22 -2.76 9.82
C SER A 297 2.22 -2.91 11.34
N VAL A 298 3.38 -2.78 11.99
CA VAL A 298 3.45 -2.84 13.46
C VAL A 298 2.75 -1.64 14.09
N LYS A 299 2.95 -0.43 13.55
CA LYS A 299 2.24 0.77 14.04
C LYS A 299 0.74 0.62 13.89
N HIS A 300 0.29 0.09 12.76
CA HIS A 300 -1.11 -0.17 12.50
C HIS A 300 -1.68 -1.15 13.52
N LEU A 301 -1.11 -2.35 13.63
CA LEU A 301 -1.63 -3.39 14.52
C LEU A 301 -1.57 -2.97 16.00
N TYR A 302 -0.51 -2.26 16.42
CA TYR A 302 -0.43 -1.67 17.76
C TYR A 302 -1.53 -0.63 17.99
N THR A 303 -1.80 0.23 17.01
CA THR A 303 -2.88 1.22 17.11
C THR A 303 -4.25 0.54 17.20
N VAL A 304 -4.49 -0.51 16.41
CA VAL A 304 -5.70 -1.34 16.49
C VAL A 304 -5.86 -1.94 17.89
N LYS A 305 -4.78 -2.48 18.47
CA LYS A 305 -4.77 -3.00 19.84
C LYS A 305 -5.20 -1.96 20.86
N GLN A 306 -4.68 -0.73 20.77
CA GLN A 306 -5.05 0.35 21.69
C GLN A 306 -6.53 0.73 21.53
N GLU A 307 -7.01 0.88 20.29
CA GLU A 307 -8.40 1.23 20.02
C GLU A 307 -9.38 0.16 20.53
N MET A 308 -9.06 -1.12 20.33
CA MET A 308 -9.88 -2.25 20.82
C MET A 308 -9.85 -2.38 22.34
N ASN A 309 -8.74 -2.03 23.01
CA ASN A 309 -8.69 -2.02 24.47
C ASN A 309 -9.56 -0.90 25.06
N LEU A 310 -9.66 0.25 24.38
CA LEU A 310 -10.51 1.36 24.78
C LEU A 310 -11.99 1.09 24.45
N ASN A 311 -12.25 0.48 23.30
CA ASN A 311 -13.58 0.18 22.80
C ASN A 311 -13.63 -1.29 22.33
N PRO A 312 -13.91 -2.24 23.24
CA PRO A 312 -13.95 -3.66 22.91
C PRO A 312 -14.94 -3.95 21.77
N PRO A 313 -14.53 -4.72 20.74
CA PRO A 313 -15.40 -5.03 19.62
C PRO A 313 -16.52 -5.99 20.04
N THR A 314 -17.70 -5.83 19.42
CA THR A 314 -18.90 -6.64 19.71
C THR A 314 -19.18 -7.69 18.65
N GLY A 315 -18.61 -7.56 17.45
CA GLY A 315 -18.78 -8.51 16.35
C GLY A 315 -17.53 -8.64 15.46
N PRO A 316 -17.60 -9.40 14.35
CA PRO A 316 -16.41 -9.85 13.62
C PRO A 316 -15.55 -8.71 13.08
N GLN A 317 -14.23 -8.84 13.26
CA GLN A 317 -13.24 -7.82 12.90
C GLN A 317 -12.33 -8.34 11.80
N LEU A 318 -11.94 -7.49 10.84
CA LEU A 318 -10.93 -7.81 9.84
C LEU A 318 -9.79 -6.80 9.88
N VAL A 319 -8.56 -7.27 10.04
CA VAL A 319 -7.36 -6.44 9.97
C VAL A 319 -6.60 -6.71 8.66
N PHE A 320 -6.20 -5.66 7.96
CA PHE A 320 -5.37 -5.77 6.78
C PHE A 320 -3.90 -5.79 7.16
N TYR A 321 -3.20 -6.87 6.80
CA TYR A 321 -1.75 -6.86 6.79
C TYR A 321 -1.25 -6.44 5.41
N ASN A 322 -0.99 -5.14 5.25
CA ASN A 322 -0.68 -4.51 3.97
C ASN A 322 0.70 -4.85 3.39
N GLY A 323 1.49 -5.70 4.07
CA GLY A 323 2.80 -6.20 3.67
C GLY A 323 3.97 -5.32 4.08
N GLY A 324 5.10 -5.43 3.37
CA GLY A 324 6.31 -4.66 3.65
C GLY A 324 7.35 -5.35 4.55
N THR A 325 7.22 -6.65 4.81
CA THR A 325 8.11 -7.45 5.68
C THR A 325 9.60 -7.23 5.40
N LEU A 326 9.99 -7.11 4.13
CA LEU A 326 11.39 -6.88 3.75
C LEU A 326 11.95 -5.56 4.30
N GLY A 327 11.09 -4.57 4.57
CA GLY A 327 11.44 -3.35 5.26
C GLY A 327 12.02 -3.58 6.66
N MET A 328 11.71 -4.70 7.32
CA MET A 328 12.31 -5.08 8.61
C MET A 328 13.83 -5.19 8.56
N SER A 329 14.40 -5.60 7.43
CA SER A 329 15.86 -5.68 7.26
C SER A 329 16.54 -4.30 7.33
N GLY A 330 15.79 -3.21 7.14
CA GLY A 330 16.26 -1.84 7.40
C GLY A 330 16.46 -1.52 8.88
N PHE A 331 15.83 -2.30 9.77
CA PHE A 331 15.80 -2.10 11.21
C PHE A 331 16.51 -3.23 11.97
N GLN A 332 17.29 -4.08 11.29
CA GLN A 332 17.90 -5.29 11.88
C GLN A 332 18.68 -4.98 13.16
N SER A 333 19.60 -4.02 13.14
CA SER A 333 20.41 -3.66 14.32
C SER A 333 19.57 -3.12 15.49
N GLN A 334 18.46 -2.44 15.20
CA GLN A 334 17.56 -1.89 16.22
C GLN A 334 16.65 -2.97 16.81
N LEU A 335 16.22 -3.94 16.00
CA LEU A 335 15.45 -5.09 16.44
C LEU A 335 16.32 -6.05 17.28
N ALA A 336 17.55 -6.29 16.82
CA ALA A 336 18.53 -7.14 17.52
C ALA A 336 18.99 -6.55 18.87
N SER A 337 18.91 -5.22 19.06
CA SER A 337 19.26 -4.59 20.34
C SER A 337 18.16 -4.62 21.40
N GLN A 338 16.95 -5.08 21.07
CA GLN A 338 15.86 -5.22 22.05
C GLN A 338 15.97 -6.45 22.92
N GLU A 339 16.67 -7.48 22.45
CA GLU A 339 16.77 -8.78 23.11
C GLU A 339 18.24 -9.21 23.09
N PRO A 340 18.79 -9.75 24.19
CA PRO A 340 20.10 -10.39 24.13
C PRO A 340 20.03 -11.54 23.11
N ILE A 341 21.01 -11.59 22.20
CA ILE A 341 21.24 -12.77 21.37
C ILE A 341 21.63 -13.88 22.35
N VAL A 342 20.76 -14.90 22.50
CA VAL A 342 21.04 -16.08 23.32
C VAL A 342 22.10 -16.95 22.66
#